data_AF-A0A9D2MNX8-F1
#
_entry.id   AF-A0A9D2MNX8-F1
#
_cell.length_a   1.000
_cell.length_b   1.000
_cell.length_c   1.000
_cell.angle_alpha   90.00
_cell.angle_beta   90.00
_cell.angle_gamma   90.00
#
_symmetry.space_group_name_H-M   'P 1'
#
loop_
_entity.id
_entity.type
_entity.pdbx_description
1 polymer ?
#
loop_
_entity_poly.entity_id
_entity_poly.type
_entity_poly.pdbx_seq_one_letter_code
_entity_poly.pdbx_strand_id
1 'polypeptide(L)'
;MAEEINKNQLLEQKKAVFDMIVEGPKLTGEAEAKEDDQYSLDTERGAQLYASFSDDELLELLRGSAQYLGHSPSQGEVHWILRAYLKARFKNWPRALRAAGLSRSAGRGGMPSEQMSQKNEEYQQMLNQIRGMAEQLGRIPHPSELPEICRKLKKRYRTWGEVLAAAGVEEAVAVHLQKEENLKDDELRMLQELRTLAERLNRPPLRGEVEQSLRESLLRRFGSWRNALYQIDLEPVRRITPFVNAPLQREKDKQRATHRQELYDCHYRLLKLDPQTQADLALVRKLAQQLGHAPGRREVPSEVRMRLQRACGSWSNALFQLGLQEKRGRFRQR
;
A
#
# COMPACT_ATOMS: atom_id res chain seq x y z
N MET A 1 -0.16 -56.33 8.66
CA MET A 1 -1.56 -56.06 9.05
C MET A 1 -1.51 -54.74 9.79
N ALA A 2 -1.79 -53.64 9.09
CA ALA A 2 -1.72 -52.29 9.65
C ALA A 2 -2.90 -52.12 10.62
N GLU A 3 -2.62 -51.84 11.89
CA GLU A 3 -3.64 -51.30 12.78
C GLU A 3 -3.88 -49.85 12.34
N GLU A 4 -4.93 -49.63 11.53
CA GLU A 4 -5.47 -48.29 11.33
C GLU A 4 -5.81 -47.73 12.72
N ILE A 5 -5.08 -46.70 13.14
CA ILE A 5 -5.39 -45.97 14.38
C ILE A 5 -6.83 -45.48 14.25
N ASN A 6 -7.68 -45.91 15.19
CA ASN A 6 -9.08 -45.51 15.20
C ASN A 6 -9.17 -43.97 15.26
N LYS A 7 -10.07 -43.36 14.49
CA LYS A 7 -10.29 -41.90 14.42
C LYS A 7 -10.42 -41.24 15.80
N ASN A 8 -10.99 -41.94 16.78
CA ASN A 8 -11.10 -41.46 18.16
C ASN A 8 -9.74 -41.47 18.89
N GLN A 9 -8.94 -42.52 18.72
CA GLN A 9 -7.58 -42.60 19.28
C GLN A 9 -6.66 -41.54 18.65
N LEU A 10 -6.82 -41.24 17.37
CA LEU A 10 -6.08 -40.17 16.68
C LEU A 10 -6.45 -38.79 17.23
N LEU A 11 -7.73 -38.55 17.53
CA LEU A 11 -8.20 -37.29 18.13
C LEU A 11 -7.67 -37.12 19.56
N GLU A 12 -7.65 -38.18 20.36
CA GLU A 12 -7.05 -38.18 21.70
C GLU A 12 -5.56 -37.90 21.66
N GLN A 13 -4.82 -38.51 20.72
CA GLN A 13 -3.39 -38.26 20.51
C GLN A 13 -3.13 -36.81 20.07
N LYS A 14 -3.97 -36.28 19.17
CA LYS A 14 -3.89 -34.88 18.73
C LYS A 14 -4.10 -33.91 19.88
N LYS A 15 -5.06 -34.20 20.77
CA LYS A 15 -5.30 -33.41 21.97
C LYS A 15 -4.13 -33.52 22.96
N ALA A 16 -3.60 -34.72 23.19
CA ALA A 16 -2.46 -34.92 24.07
C ALA A 16 -1.22 -34.12 23.59
N VAL A 17 -0.92 -34.16 22.29
CA VAL A 17 0.19 -33.37 21.72
C VAL A 17 -0.10 -31.87 21.78
N PHE A 18 -1.34 -31.45 21.57
CA PHE A 18 -1.74 -30.04 21.76
C PHE A 18 -1.48 -29.58 23.20
N ASP A 19 -1.91 -30.35 24.19
CA ASP A 19 -1.73 -30.05 25.61
C ASP A 19 -0.23 -30.01 25.97
N MET A 20 0.58 -30.97 25.51
CA MET A 20 2.05 -30.96 25.67
C MET A 20 2.71 -29.71 25.07
N ILE A 21 2.24 -29.26 23.90
CA ILE A 21 2.77 -28.07 23.23
C ILE A 21 2.39 -26.80 24.01
N VAL A 22 1.17 -26.74 24.55
CA VAL A 22 0.63 -25.57 25.26
C VAL A 22 1.18 -25.45 26.69
N GLU A 23 1.42 -26.57 27.38
CA GLU A 23 2.04 -26.59 28.72
C GLU A 23 3.52 -26.13 28.69
N GLY A 24 4.13 -26.08 27.50
CA GLY A 24 5.46 -25.54 27.27
C GLY A 24 6.59 -26.50 27.68
N PRO A 25 7.86 -26.18 27.37
CA PRO A 25 8.98 -27.02 27.79
C PRO A 25 9.08 -26.98 29.33
N LYS A 26 8.89 -28.12 29.99
CA LYS A 26 9.34 -28.31 31.37
C LYS A 26 10.85 -28.07 31.36
N LEU A 27 11.31 -27.04 32.06
CA LEU A 27 12.73 -26.69 32.18
C LEU A 27 13.46 -27.72 33.06
N THR A 28 13.52 -28.98 32.64
CA THR A 28 14.35 -30.02 33.28
C THR A 28 14.70 -31.10 32.26
N GLY A 29 15.99 -31.42 32.17
CA GLY A 29 16.65 -32.11 31.06
C GLY A 29 16.12 -33.49 30.68
N GLU A 30 16.22 -33.78 29.37
CA GLU A 30 16.61 -35.04 28.68
C GLU A 30 15.96 -36.39 29.07
N ALA A 31 15.15 -36.47 30.12
CA ALA A 31 14.54 -37.72 30.59
C ALA A 31 13.15 -38.00 29.97
N GLU A 32 12.43 -36.98 29.48
CA GLU A 32 11.09 -37.12 28.86
C GLU A 32 11.16 -37.42 27.34
N ALA A 33 12.32 -37.30 26.70
CA ALA A 33 12.49 -37.46 25.24
C ALA A 33 12.08 -38.85 24.71
N LYS A 34 12.11 -39.90 25.54
CA LYS A 34 11.79 -41.28 25.13
C LYS A 34 10.29 -41.55 24.94
N GLU A 35 9.40 -40.81 25.61
CA GLU A 35 7.94 -41.03 25.51
C GLU A 35 7.32 -40.30 24.32
N ASP A 36 7.93 -39.19 23.89
CA ASP A 36 7.46 -38.41 22.76
C ASP A 36 7.96 -38.93 21.40
N ASP A 37 8.97 -39.82 21.38
CA ASP A 37 9.54 -40.37 20.14
C ASP A 37 8.48 -41.04 19.25
N GLN A 38 7.40 -41.57 19.84
CA GLN A 38 6.25 -42.14 19.12
C GLN A 38 5.48 -41.11 18.25
N TYR A 39 5.70 -39.82 18.48
CA TYR A 39 5.13 -38.72 17.68
C TYR A 39 6.12 -38.17 16.64
N SER A 40 7.32 -38.76 16.54
CA SER A 40 8.31 -38.44 15.51
C SER A 40 7.77 -38.76 14.11
N LEU A 41 8.15 -37.94 13.14
CA LEU A 41 7.84 -38.15 11.71
C LEU A 41 8.42 -39.46 11.16
N ASP A 42 9.45 -40.01 11.82
CA ASP A 42 10.10 -41.27 11.43
C ASP A 42 9.32 -42.51 11.86
N THR A 43 8.28 -42.34 12.68
CA THR A 43 7.38 -43.43 13.11
C THR A 43 6.08 -43.40 12.31
N GLU A 44 5.49 -44.57 12.05
CA GLU A 44 4.20 -44.67 11.34
C GLU A 44 3.09 -43.91 12.09
N ARG A 45 3.07 -44.03 13.41
CA ARG A 45 2.13 -43.33 14.29
C ARG A 45 2.30 -41.81 14.25
N GLY A 46 3.53 -41.30 14.36
CA GLY A 46 3.80 -39.87 14.27
C GLY A 46 3.55 -39.29 12.87
N ALA A 47 3.78 -40.06 11.80
CA ALA A 47 3.44 -39.65 10.44
C ALA A 47 1.92 -39.53 10.22
N GLN A 48 1.13 -40.47 10.75
CA GLN A 48 -0.34 -40.40 10.73
C GLN A 48 -0.86 -39.20 11.53
N LEU A 49 -0.29 -38.96 12.72
CA LEU A 49 -0.63 -37.81 13.54
C LEU A 49 -0.28 -36.48 12.86
N TYR A 50 0.91 -36.37 12.28
CA TYR A 50 1.34 -35.21 11.49
C TYR A 50 0.37 -34.91 10.33
N ALA A 51 -0.05 -35.94 9.59
CA ALA A 51 -0.99 -35.79 8.49
C ALA A 51 -2.38 -35.31 8.94
N SER A 52 -2.76 -35.58 10.20
CA SER A 52 -4.04 -35.15 10.79
C SER A 52 -4.10 -33.66 11.15
N PHE A 53 -2.95 -32.97 11.23
CA PHE A 53 -2.89 -31.53 11.44
C PHE A 53 -3.02 -30.77 10.12
N SER A 54 -3.85 -29.74 10.10
CA SER A 54 -3.88 -28.76 9.02
C SER A 54 -2.74 -27.74 9.19
N ASP A 55 -2.43 -27.02 8.11
CA ASP A 55 -1.48 -25.91 8.15
C ASP A 55 -1.93 -24.85 9.17
N ASP A 56 -3.22 -24.53 9.20
CA ASP A 56 -3.79 -23.51 10.10
C ASP A 56 -3.71 -23.93 11.58
N GLU A 57 -3.95 -25.20 11.90
CA GLU A 57 -3.85 -25.71 13.27
C GLU A 57 -2.41 -25.62 13.80
N LEU A 58 -1.41 -25.95 12.97
CA LEU A 58 0.00 -25.81 13.35
C LEU A 58 0.40 -24.33 13.52
N LEU A 59 -0.13 -23.43 12.69
CA LEU A 59 0.13 -22.00 12.81
C LEU A 59 -0.59 -21.37 14.01
N GLU A 60 -1.77 -21.87 14.39
CA GLU A 60 -2.50 -21.43 15.58
C GLU A 60 -1.75 -21.84 16.85
N LEU A 61 -1.26 -23.08 16.91
CA LEU A 61 -0.38 -23.54 17.99
C LEU A 61 0.86 -22.65 18.13
N LEU A 62 1.50 -22.28 17.01
CA LEU A 62 2.65 -21.38 17.02
C LEU A 62 2.30 -19.96 17.51
N ARG A 63 1.11 -19.45 17.15
CA ARG A 63 0.59 -18.17 17.63
C ARG A 63 0.30 -18.22 19.14
N GLY A 64 -0.28 -19.32 19.61
CA GLY A 64 -0.49 -19.59 21.04
C GLY A 64 0.81 -19.57 21.83
N SER A 65 1.86 -20.25 21.33
CA SER A 65 3.20 -20.20 21.97
C SER A 65 3.76 -18.77 22.01
N ALA A 66 3.57 -17.98 20.94
CA ALA A 66 4.02 -16.60 20.91
C ALA A 66 3.26 -15.69 21.90
N GLN A 67 1.97 -15.94 22.09
CA GLN A 67 1.15 -15.24 23.07
C GLN A 67 1.57 -15.57 24.49
N TYR A 68 1.80 -16.86 24.80
CA TYR A 68 2.27 -17.32 26.10
C TYR A 68 3.65 -16.75 26.46
N LEU A 69 4.58 -16.75 25.50
CA LEU A 69 5.94 -16.21 25.70
C LEU A 69 6.01 -14.69 25.69
N GLY A 70 4.96 -14.00 25.23
CA GLY A 70 4.94 -12.55 25.07
C GLY A 70 5.88 -12.03 23.98
N HIS A 71 6.47 -12.90 23.15
CA HIS A 71 7.33 -12.57 22.02
C HIS A 71 7.28 -13.64 20.93
N SER A 72 7.82 -13.34 19.74
CA SER A 72 7.93 -14.35 18.68
C SER A 72 8.90 -15.48 19.11
N PRO A 73 8.46 -16.74 19.12
CA PRO A 73 9.24 -17.84 19.68
C PRO A 73 10.43 -18.20 18.79
N SER A 74 11.58 -18.45 19.41
CA SER A 74 12.70 -19.15 18.79
C SER A 74 12.44 -20.65 18.71
N GLN A 75 13.20 -21.34 17.86
CA GLN A 75 13.07 -22.79 17.71
C GLN A 75 13.33 -23.57 19.00
N GLY A 76 14.05 -23.00 19.98
CA GLY A 76 14.36 -23.66 21.24
C GLY A 76 13.31 -23.46 22.32
N GLU A 77 12.38 -22.51 22.13
CA GLU A 77 11.35 -22.15 23.12
C GLU A 77 10.00 -22.83 22.84
N VAL A 78 9.94 -23.62 21.75
CA VAL A 78 8.74 -24.34 21.32
C VAL A 78 9.01 -25.82 21.38
N HIS A 79 7.98 -26.58 21.76
CA HIS A 79 8.05 -28.03 21.84
C HIS A 79 8.59 -28.65 20.56
N TRP A 80 9.43 -29.67 20.70
CA TRP A 80 10.18 -30.22 19.59
C TRP A 80 9.28 -30.84 18.51
N ILE A 81 8.12 -31.40 18.88
CA ILE A 81 7.11 -31.95 17.97
C ILE A 81 6.59 -30.86 17.04
N LEU A 82 6.13 -29.73 17.60
CA LEU A 82 5.65 -28.59 16.82
C LEU A 82 6.77 -28.04 15.92
N ARG A 83 8.00 -27.96 16.41
CA ARG A 83 9.17 -27.55 15.61
C ARG A 83 9.41 -28.48 14.42
N ALA A 84 9.33 -29.79 14.62
CA ALA A 84 9.53 -30.79 13.56
C ALA A 84 8.44 -30.64 12.49
N TYR A 85 7.18 -30.56 12.91
CA TYR A 85 6.03 -30.48 12.01
C TYR A 85 6.03 -29.17 11.20
N LEU A 86 6.33 -28.03 11.84
CA LEU A 86 6.44 -26.74 11.15
C LEU A 86 7.62 -26.69 10.17
N LYS A 87 8.77 -27.31 10.50
CA LYS A 87 9.91 -27.41 9.56
C LYS A 87 9.56 -28.27 8.35
N ALA A 88 8.90 -29.40 8.55
CA ALA A 88 8.45 -30.26 7.47
C ALA A 88 7.46 -29.54 6.54
N ARG A 89 6.47 -28.84 7.12
CA ARG A 89 5.39 -28.18 6.37
C ARG A 89 5.82 -26.87 5.69
N PHE A 90 6.54 -26.00 6.41
CA PHE A 90 6.91 -24.65 5.94
C PHE A 90 8.38 -24.54 5.49
N LYS A 91 9.10 -25.66 5.41
CA LYS A 91 10.52 -25.81 5.02
C LYS A 91 11.52 -25.26 6.02
N ASN A 92 11.22 -24.12 6.67
CA ASN A 92 12.08 -23.55 7.71
C ASN A 92 11.28 -22.68 8.70
N TRP A 93 11.86 -22.48 9.88
CA TRP A 93 11.24 -21.70 10.97
C TRP A 93 10.90 -20.25 10.58
N PRO A 94 11.77 -19.48 9.88
CA PRO A 94 11.41 -18.13 9.47
C PRO A 94 10.19 -18.07 8.51
N ARG A 95 9.97 -19.12 7.71
CA ARG A 95 8.77 -19.24 6.87
C ARG A 95 7.54 -19.59 7.70
N ALA A 96 7.65 -20.49 8.68
CA ALA A 96 6.58 -20.79 9.63
C ALA A 96 6.14 -19.55 10.41
N LEU A 97 7.09 -18.79 10.97
CA LEU A 97 6.81 -17.52 11.66
C LEU A 97 6.12 -16.52 10.73
N ARG A 98 6.58 -16.39 9.48
CA ARG A 98 5.94 -15.50 8.49
C ARG A 98 4.51 -15.95 8.17
N ALA A 99 4.29 -17.25 7.99
CA ALA A 99 2.97 -17.81 7.72
C ALA A 99 2.00 -17.59 8.89
N ALA A 100 2.53 -17.62 10.13
CA ALA A 100 1.78 -17.31 11.35
C ALA A 100 1.62 -15.80 11.62
N GLY A 101 2.14 -14.92 10.76
CA GLY A 101 2.11 -13.47 10.97
C GLY A 101 3.05 -12.96 12.08
N LEU A 102 4.00 -13.78 12.53
CA LEU A 102 4.94 -13.48 13.61
C LEU A 102 6.25 -12.87 13.09
N SER A 103 6.96 -12.18 13.97
CA SER A 103 8.26 -11.56 13.64
C SER A 103 9.33 -12.63 13.42
N ARG A 104 10.23 -12.40 12.46
CA ARG A 104 11.42 -13.25 12.24
C ARG A 104 12.50 -13.04 13.30
N SER A 105 12.42 -11.96 14.08
CA SER A 105 13.32 -11.66 15.19
C SER A 105 12.88 -12.47 16.41
N ALA A 106 13.22 -13.77 16.40
CA ALA A 106 12.73 -14.73 17.37
C ALA A 106 13.63 -14.84 18.62
N GLY A 107 13.06 -15.27 19.75
CA GLY A 107 13.77 -15.53 21.02
C GLY A 107 13.73 -14.38 22.02
N ARG A 108 14.34 -14.59 23.19
CA ARG A 108 14.52 -13.57 24.25
C ARG A 108 15.21 -12.26 23.83
N GLY A 109 15.93 -12.26 22.72
CA GLY A 109 16.51 -11.05 22.09
C GLY A 109 15.62 -10.40 21.02
N GLY A 110 14.48 -11.02 20.73
CA GLY A 110 13.42 -10.50 19.87
C GLY A 110 12.64 -9.38 20.55
N MET A 111 11.98 -8.56 19.74
CA MET A 111 11.07 -7.55 20.25
C MET A 111 9.84 -8.21 20.90
N PRO A 112 9.46 -7.84 22.14
CA PRO A 112 8.22 -8.29 22.75
C PRO A 112 7.01 -7.95 21.87
N SER A 113 6.00 -8.84 21.89
CA SER A 113 4.76 -8.69 21.12
C SER A 113 4.03 -7.39 21.46
N GLU A 114 3.99 -7.02 22.75
CA GLU A 114 3.41 -5.74 23.20
C GLU A 114 4.18 -4.54 22.65
N GLN A 115 5.51 -4.55 22.72
CA GLN A 115 6.33 -3.48 22.15
C GLN A 115 6.17 -3.38 20.62
N MET A 116 5.93 -4.50 19.95
CA MET A 116 5.61 -4.51 18.52
C MET A 116 4.24 -3.91 18.23
N SER A 117 3.22 -4.23 19.04
CA SER A 117 1.89 -3.62 18.95
C SER A 117 1.96 -2.12 19.17
N GLN A 118 2.62 -1.68 20.25
CA GLN A 118 2.82 -0.27 20.57
C GLN A 118 3.50 0.47 19.42
N LYS A 119 4.58 -0.08 18.84
CA LYS A 119 5.21 0.54 17.66
C LYS A 119 4.27 0.60 16.45
N ASN A 120 3.48 -0.44 16.21
CA ASN A 120 2.50 -0.42 15.13
C ASN A 120 1.41 0.61 15.35
N GLU A 121 0.92 0.75 16.58
CA GLU A 121 -0.04 1.78 16.99
C GLU A 121 0.55 3.18 16.82
N GLU A 122 1.79 3.41 17.26
CA GLU A 122 2.51 4.67 17.02
C GLU A 122 2.62 4.98 15.52
N TYR A 123 2.92 3.97 14.69
CA TYR A 123 2.94 4.12 13.24
C TYR A 123 1.57 4.49 12.68
N GLN A 124 0.50 3.84 13.13
CA GLN A 124 -0.86 4.16 12.70
C GLN A 124 -1.29 5.56 13.16
N GLN A 125 -0.94 5.97 14.37
CA GLN A 125 -1.19 7.33 14.85
C GLN A 125 -0.51 8.38 13.97
N MET A 126 0.74 8.15 13.57
CA MET A 126 1.45 9.04 12.64
C MET A 126 0.78 9.10 11.25
N LEU A 127 0.32 7.97 10.72
CA LEU A 127 -0.42 7.94 9.46
C LEU A 127 -1.76 8.69 9.58
N ASN A 128 -2.48 8.51 10.69
CA ASN A 128 -3.72 9.25 10.98
C ASN A 128 -3.49 10.75 11.13
N GLN A 129 -2.37 11.18 11.72
CA GLN A 129 -1.99 12.60 11.77
C GLN A 129 -1.75 13.18 10.36
N ILE A 130 -1.06 12.44 9.49
CA ILE A 130 -0.86 12.85 8.09
C ILE A 130 -2.20 12.97 7.37
N ARG A 131 -3.09 11.99 7.58
CA ARG A 131 -4.44 11.98 7.02
C ARG A 131 -5.26 13.18 7.50
N GLY A 132 -5.35 13.40 8.81
CA GLY A 132 -6.10 14.51 9.39
C GLY A 132 -5.54 15.88 8.96
N MET A 133 -4.22 16.01 8.82
CA MET A 133 -3.62 17.22 8.26
C MET A 133 -4.02 17.42 6.79
N ALA A 134 -4.07 16.36 5.99
CA ALA A 134 -4.50 16.47 4.60
C ALA A 134 -5.98 16.88 4.47
N GLU A 135 -6.83 16.37 5.37
CA GLU A 135 -8.25 16.75 5.50
C GLU A 135 -8.35 18.25 5.82
N GLN A 136 -7.65 18.71 6.86
CA GLN A 136 -7.63 20.12 7.27
C GLN A 136 -7.11 21.06 6.17
N LEU A 137 -6.09 20.64 5.42
CA LEU A 137 -5.50 21.45 4.36
C LEU A 137 -6.31 21.42 3.06
N GLY A 138 -7.21 20.45 2.88
CA GLY A 138 -7.86 20.18 1.59
C GLY A 138 -6.86 19.90 0.45
N ARG A 139 -5.63 19.48 0.79
CA ARG A 139 -4.54 19.14 -0.14
C ARG A 139 -3.58 18.15 0.49
N ILE A 140 -2.80 17.49 -0.36
CA ILE A 140 -1.71 16.61 0.07
C ILE A 140 -0.63 17.44 0.78
N PRO A 141 -0.25 17.09 2.04
CA PRO A 141 0.82 17.75 2.75
C PRO A 141 2.18 17.41 2.13
N HIS A 142 3.07 18.40 2.11
CA HIS A 142 4.45 18.25 1.70
C HIS A 142 5.29 17.67 2.85
N PRO A 143 6.29 16.81 2.60
CA PRO A 143 7.08 16.18 3.68
C PRO A 143 7.80 17.19 4.59
N SER A 144 8.15 18.38 4.07
CA SER A 144 8.73 19.47 4.88
C SER A 144 7.77 20.08 5.91
N GLU A 145 6.46 19.88 5.77
CA GLU A 145 5.47 20.32 6.75
C GLU A 145 5.39 19.36 7.96
N LEU A 146 5.92 18.13 7.81
CA LEU A 146 5.90 17.06 8.81
C LEU A 146 7.29 16.43 9.02
N PRO A 147 8.32 17.21 9.36
CA PRO A 147 9.71 16.73 9.41
C PRO A 147 9.93 15.64 10.48
N GLU A 148 9.24 15.75 11.62
CA GLU A 148 9.32 14.79 12.72
C GLU A 148 8.72 13.43 12.35
N ILE A 149 7.54 13.45 11.71
CA ILE A 149 6.87 12.23 11.22
C ILE A 149 7.73 11.57 10.13
N CYS A 150 8.28 12.35 9.20
CA CYS A 150 9.18 11.83 8.17
C CYS A 150 10.39 11.11 8.77
N ARG A 151 10.99 11.66 9.83
CA ARG A 151 12.16 11.06 10.50
C ARG A 151 11.83 9.70 11.13
N LYS A 152 10.64 9.56 11.71
CA LYS A 152 10.19 8.31 12.35
C LYS A 152 9.76 7.24 11.33
N LEU A 153 9.08 7.65 10.25
CA LEU A 153 8.56 6.74 9.23
C LEU A 153 9.61 6.18 8.26
N LYS A 154 10.81 6.79 8.20
CA LYS A 154 11.90 6.34 7.30
C LYS A 154 12.37 4.90 7.51
N LYS A 155 12.11 4.33 8.70
CA LYS A 155 12.46 2.93 9.01
C LYS A 155 11.58 1.93 8.25
N ARG A 156 10.38 2.35 7.83
CA ARG A 156 9.35 1.49 7.25
C ARG A 156 9.03 1.84 5.79
N TYR A 157 9.12 3.11 5.43
CA TYR A 157 8.82 3.61 4.10
C TYR A 157 10.04 4.29 3.49
N ARG A 158 10.23 4.12 2.19
CA ARG A 158 11.36 4.67 1.45
C ARG A 158 11.06 6.07 0.89
N THR A 159 9.81 6.31 0.51
CA THR A 159 9.38 7.54 -0.16
C THR A 159 8.18 8.17 0.54
N TRP A 160 8.00 9.47 0.38
CA TRP A 160 6.79 10.14 0.86
C TRP A 160 5.53 9.63 0.14
N GLY A 161 5.64 9.23 -1.14
CA GLY A 161 4.54 8.62 -1.87
C GLY A 161 4.00 7.34 -1.22
N GLU A 162 4.89 6.47 -0.71
CA GLU A 162 4.49 5.27 0.04
C GLU A 162 3.77 5.61 1.34
N VAL A 163 4.22 6.64 2.05
CA VAL A 163 3.59 7.12 3.28
C VAL A 163 2.18 7.65 3.00
N LEU A 164 2.02 8.47 1.96
CA LEU A 164 0.72 9.02 1.56
C LEU A 164 -0.28 7.92 1.16
N ALA A 165 0.20 6.90 0.44
CA ALA A 165 -0.61 5.74 0.08
C ALA A 165 -1.01 4.92 1.33
N ALA A 166 -0.08 4.70 2.26
CA ALA A 166 -0.35 4.01 3.51
C ALA A 166 -1.32 4.78 4.43
N ALA A 167 -1.30 6.11 4.37
CA ALA A 167 -2.18 6.98 5.16
C ALA A 167 -3.58 7.20 4.54
N GLY A 168 -3.84 6.70 3.33
CA GLY A 168 -5.14 6.91 2.66
C GLY A 168 -5.47 8.39 2.41
N VAL A 169 -4.43 9.19 2.10
CA VAL A 169 -4.55 10.65 1.99
C VAL A 169 -5.41 11.08 0.79
N GLU A 170 -5.40 10.31 -0.30
CA GLU A 170 -6.17 10.68 -1.49
C GLU A 170 -7.67 10.62 -1.21
N GLU A 171 -8.12 9.57 -0.51
CA GLU A 171 -9.50 9.41 -0.06
C GLU A 171 -9.90 10.54 0.90
N ALA A 172 -9.01 10.88 1.83
CA ALA A 172 -9.23 11.91 2.84
C ALA A 172 -9.41 13.32 2.22
N VAL A 173 -8.62 13.64 1.20
CA VAL A 173 -8.73 14.91 0.46
C VAL A 173 -9.97 14.95 -0.44
N ALA A 174 -10.44 13.80 -0.94
CA ALA A 174 -11.61 13.74 -1.82
C ALA A 174 -12.93 14.08 -1.10
N VAL A 175 -13.05 13.76 0.19
CA VAL A 175 -14.26 14.02 1.00
C VAL A 175 -14.59 15.51 1.14
N HIS A 176 -13.59 16.39 1.01
CA HIS A 176 -13.76 17.85 1.19
C HIS A 176 -14.12 18.59 -0.10
N LEU A 177 -14.41 17.88 -1.20
CA LEU A 177 -14.80 18.49 -2.47
C LEU A 177 -16.31 18.77 -2.49
N GLN A 178 -16.70 19.97 -2.07
CA GLN A 178 -18.08 20.47 -2.14
C GLN A 178 -18.18 21.70 -3.03
N LYS A 179 -19.28 21.79 -3.78
CA LYS A 179 -19.62 22.98 -4.57
C LYS A 179 -20.19 24.04 -3.65
N GLU A 180 -19.74 25.27 -3.81
CA GLU A 180 -20.29 26.40 -3.08
C GLU A 180 -21.61 26.81 -3.74
N GLU A 181 -22.70 26.77 -2.97
CA GLU A 181 -24.04 27.08 -3.48
C GLU A 181 -24.28 28.59 -3.60
N ASN A 182 -23.66 29.38 -2.72
CA ASN A 182 -23.89 30.82 -2.59
C ASN A 182 -22.63 31.61 -2.95
N LEU A 183 -22.35 31.70 -4.25
CA LEU A 183 -21.22 32.48 -4.78
C LEU A 183 -21.63 33.93 -5.00
N LYS A 184 -20.74 34.85 -4.61
CA LYS A 184 -20.89 36.28 -4.89
C LYS A 184 -20.49 36.61 -6.34
N ASP A 185 -20.91 37.77 -6.83
CA ASP A 185 -20.61 38.22 -8.21
C ASP A 185 -19.11 38.30 -8.51
N ASP A 186 -18.30 38.75 -7.56
CA ASP A 186 -16.84 38.78 -7.67
C ASP A 186 -16.25 37.37 -7.73
N GLU A 187 -16.77 36.44 -6.93
CA GLU A 187 -16.37 35.03 -6.93
C GLU A 187 -16.72 34.35 -8.25
N LEU A 188 -17.92 34.61 -8.79
CA LEU A 188 -18.34 34.13 -10.11
C LEU A 188 -17.43 34.66 -11.22
N ARG A 189 -17.05 35.94 -11.17
CA ARG A 189 -16.10 36.53 -12.13
C ARG A 189 -14.73 35.87 -12.08
N MET A 190 -14.20 35.64 -10.87
CA MET A 190 -12.91 34.95 -10.68
C MET A 190 -12.94 33.51 -11.23
N LEU A 191 -14.03 32.78 -10.96
CA LEU A 191 -14.21 31.42 -11.47
C LEU A 191 -14.39 31.39 -12.99
N GLN A 192 -15.08 32.37 -13.57
CA GLN A 192 -15.24 32.51 -15.00
C GLN A 192 -13.91 32.83 -15.71
N GLU A 193 -13.08 33.68 -15.12
CA GLU A 193 -11.73 33.95 -15.62
C GLU A 193 -10.88 32.69 -15.63
N LEU A 194 -10.92 31.91 -14.53
CA LEU A 194 -10.23 30.63 -14.43
C LEU A 194 -10.74 29.61 -15.46
N ARG A 195 -12.06 29.54 -15.69
CA ARG A 195 -12.68 28.66 -16.70
C ARG A 195 -12.25 29.06 -18.12
N THR A 196 -12.26 30.35 -18.43
CA THR A 196 -11.84 30.88 -19.73
C THR A 196 -10.38 30.53 -20.02
N LEU A 197 -9.52 30.64 -19.00
CA LEU A 197 -8.12 30.22 -19.12
C LEU A 197 -8.00 28.72 -19.39
N ALA A 198 -8.76 27.89 -18.66
CA ALA A 198 -8.75 26.44 -18.86
C ALA A 198 -9.21 26.05 -20.27
N GLU A 199 -10.26 26.69 -20.78
CA GLU A 199 -10.77 26.48 -22.14
C GLU A 199 -9.74 26.85 -23.19
N ARG A 200 -9.05 27.98 -23.02
CA ARG A 200 -7.97 28.42 -23.92
C ARG A 200 -6.79 27.44 -23.92
N LEU A 201 -6.44 26.89 -22.75
CA LEU A 201 -5.38 25.89 -22.62
C LEU A 201 -5.82 24.48 -23.04
N ASN A 202 -7.13 24.27 -23.20
CA ASN A 202 -7.77 22.96 -23.36
C ASN A 202 -7.45 21.96 -22.24
N ARG A 203 -7.11 22.46 -21.05
CA ARG A 203 -6.78 21.67 -19.85
C ARG A 203 -6.89 22.55 -18.60
N PRO A 204 -6.94 21.94 -17.40
CA PRO A 204 -6.79 22.69 -16.15
C PRO A 204 -5.48 23.50 -16.13
N PRO A 205 -5.53 24.79 -15.74
CA PRO A 205 -4.34 25.62 -15.65
C PRO A 205 -3.44 25.16 -14.50
N LEU A 206 -2.14 25.29 -14.69
CA LEU A 206 -1.15 25.17 -13.63
C LEU A 206 -1.23 26.42 -12.74
N ARG A 207 -0.88 26.25 -11.46
CA ARG A 207 -0.92 27.33 -10.48
C ARG A 207 -0.01 28.52 -10.82
N GLY A 208 1.01 28.33 -11.66
CA GLY A 208 1.91 29.39 -12.15
C GLY A 208 1.47 30.04 -13.46
N GLU A 209 0.42 29.52 -14.12
CA GLU A 209 -0.14 30.09 -15.35
C GLU A 209 -1.27 31.09 -15.09
N VAL A 210 -1.72 31.16 -13.83
CA VAL A 210 -2.78 32.06 -13.37
C VAL A 210 -2.14 33.27 -12.72
N GLU A 211 -2.70 34.44 -13.01
CA GLU A 211 -2.26 35.71 -12.44
C GLU A 211 -2.27 35.63 -10.90
N GLN A 212 -1.26 36.27 -10.28
CA GLN A 212 -0.99 36.11 -8.86
C GLN A 212 -2.14 36.58 -7.96
N SER A 213 -2.74 37.74 -8.27
CA SER A 213 -3.84 38.30 -7.49
C SER A 213 -5.11 37.43 -7.58
N LEU A 214 -5.44 36.93 -8.77
CA LEU A 214 -6.56 35.99 -8.95
C LEU A 214 -6.32 34.70 -8.15
N ARG A 215 -5.12 34.14 -8.28
CA ARG A 215 -4.72 32.92 -7.55
C ARG A 215 -4.84 33.09 -6.03
N GLU A 216 -4.38 34.21 -5.49
CA GLU A 216 -4.45 34.48 -4.05
C GLU A 216 -5.89 34.64 -3.56
N SER A 217 -6.74 35.32 -4.33
CA SER A 217 -8.17 35.47 -4.02
C SER A 217 -8.91 34.13 -4.03
N LEU A 218 -8.67 33.29 -5.05
CA LEU A 218 -9.25 31.94 -5.14
C LEU A 218 -8.83 31.06 -3.95
N LEU A 219 -7.56 31.11 -3.55
CA LEU A 219 -7.06 30.33 -2.41
C LEU A 219 -7.61 30.83 -1.08
N ARG A 220 -7.76 32.15 -0.93
CA ARG A 220 -8.36 32.74 0.27
C ARG A 220 -9.83 32.32 0.41
N ARG A 221 -10.57 32.26 -0.70
CA ARG A 221 -12.00 31.92 -0.69
C ARG A 221 -12.29 30.42 -0.60
N PHE A 222 -11.56 29.60 -1.36
CA PHE A 222 -11.85 28.16 -1.51
C PHE A 222 -10.86 27.27 -0.74
N GLY A 223 -9.88 27.86 -0.05
CA GLY A 223 -8.90 27.19 0.81
C GLY A 223 -7.76 26.48 0.08
N SER A 224 -8.06 25.83 -1.06
CA SER A 224 -7.08 25.06 -1.83
C SER A 224 -7.23 25.25 -3.34
N TRP A 225 -6.14 25.04 -4.08
CA TRP A 225 -6.17 25.09 -5.55
C TRP A 225 -7.07 24.01 -6.15
N ARG A 226 -7.10 22.83 -5.50
CA ARG A 226 -7.97 21.72 -5.92
C ARG A 226 -9.44 22.12 -5.75
N ASN A 227 -9.79 22.77 -4.63
CA ASN A 227 -11.15 23.23 -4.36
C ASN A 227 -11.58 24.33 -5.34
N ALA A 228 -10.69 25.28 -5.65
CA ALA A 228 -10.97 26.33 -6.63
C ALA A 228 -11.25 25.75 -8.03
N LEU A 229 -10.45 24.78 -8.49
CA LEU A 229 -10.71 24.07 -9.76
C LEU A 229 -11.99 23.23 -9.70
N TYR A 230 -12.28 22.63 -8.55
CA TYR A 230 -13.49 21.85 -8.35
C TYR A 230 -14.76 22.71 -8.55
N GLN A 231 -14.73 24.00 -8.16
CA GLN A 231 -15.84 24.92 -8.42
C GLN A 231 -16.18 25.07 -9.92
N ILE A 232 -15.23 24.79 -10.82
CA ILE A 232 -15.46 24.80 -12.28
C ILE A 232 -15.40 23.41 -12.92
N ASP A 233 -15.60 22.35 -12.12
CA ASP A 233 -15.65 20.94 -12.58
C ASP A 233 -14.31 20.43 -13.12
N LEU A 234 -13.21 21.01 -12.66
CA LEU A 234 -11.86 20.63 -13.06
C LEU A 234 -11.09 19.99 -11.91
N GLU A 235 -10.18 19.08 -12.26
CA GLU A 235 -9.18 18.54 -11.35
C GLU A 235 -7.81 19.15 -11.64
N PRO A 236 -6.95 19.34 -10.61
CA PRO A 236 -5.59 19.81 -10.83
C PRO A 236 -4.79 18.83 -11.68
N VAL A 237 -3.84 19.36 -12.46
CA VAL A 237 -2.84 18.55 -13.16
C VAL A 237 -2.02 17.76 -12.12
N ARG A 238 -2.06 16.43 -12.21
CA ARG A 238 -1.36 15.52 -11.29
C ARG A 238 -0.09 15.02 -11.93
N ARG A 239 1.02 14.97 -11.20
CA ARG A 239 2.20 14.25 -11.68
C ARG A 239 1.91 12.75 -11.63
N ILE A 240 2.36 12.00 -12.64
CA ILE A 240 2.22 10.53 -12.72
C ILE A 240 2.93 9.86 -11.54
N THR A 241 4.05 10.44 -11.13
CA THR A 241 4.87 9.98 -10.01
C THR A 241 5.15 11.14 -9.06
N PRO A 242 4.14 11.63 -8.32
CA PRO A 242 4.37 12.66 -7.32
C PRO A 242 5.22 12.05 -6.20
N PHE A 243 6.28 12.75 -5.80
CA PHE A 243 7.14 12.34 -4.67
C PHE A 243 7.82 10.96 -4.77
N VAL A 244 7.85 10.31 -5.95
CA VAL A 244 8.49 8.98 -6.11
C VAL A 244 9.98 9.02 -5.80
N ASN A 245 10.63 10.16 -6.05
CA ASN A 245 12.02 10.39 -5.68
C ASN A 245 12.16 11.40 -4.54
N ALA A 246 11.09 11.72 -3.80
CA ALA A 246 11.18 12.62 -2.65
C ALA A 246 11.58 11.80 -1.42
N PRO A 247 12.86 11.85 -0.99
CA PRO A 247 13.29 11.15 0.19
C PRO A 247 12.61 11.77 1.43
N LEU A 248 12.34 10.94 2.43
CA LEU A 248 11.80 11.39 3.72
C LEU A 248 12.79 12.30 4.48
N GLN A 249 14.07 12.25 4.14
CA GLN A 249 15.10 13.10 4.71
C GLN A 249 15.99 13.65 3.59
N ARG A 250 16.17 14.97 3.55
CA ARG A 250 17.09 15.63 2.61
C ARG A 250 18.52 15.48 3.10
N GLU A 251 19.43 15.10 2.19
CA GLU A 251 20.84 15.38 2.36
C GLU A 251 21.04 16.90 2.26
N LYS A 252 21.86 17.48 3.16
CA LYS A 252 22.01 18.94 3.33
C LYS A 252 22.48 19.66 2.05
N ASP A 253 23.06 18.93 1.09
CA ASP A 253 23.74 19.51 -0.09
C ASP A 253 22.98 19.39 -1.42
N LYS A 254 21.77 18.84 -1.42
CA LYS A 254 20.98 18.73 -2.67
C LYS A 254 20.13 19.97 -2.90
N GLN A 255 20.54 20.79 -3.87
CA GLN A 255 19.75 21.93 -4.36
C GLN A 255 18.32 21.49 -4.69
N ARG A 256 17.34 22.35 -4.38
CA ARG A 256 15.94 22.11 -4.72
C ARG A 256 15.87 21.94 -6.23
N ALA A 257 15.48 20.75 -6.71
CA ALA A 257 15.11 20.60 -8.11
C ALA A 257 14.03 21.64 -8.41
N THR A 258 14.34 22.56 -9.32
CA THR A 258 13.38 23.55 -9.79
C THR A 258 12.15 22.81 -10.28
N HIS A 259 10.96 23.31 -9.91
CA HIS A 259 9.71 22.76 -10.43
C HIS A 259 9.74 22.91 -11.95
N ARG A 260 10.00 21.82 -12.68
CA ARG A 260 9.83 21.81 -14.14
C ARG A 260 8.38 22.16 -14.42
N GLN A 261 8.16 23.28 -15.10
CA GLN A 261 6.84 23.72 -15.56
C GLN A 261 6.34 22.90 -16.77
N GLU A 262 7.16 21.97 -17.26
CA GLU A 262 6.84 21.04 -18.34
C GLU A 262 5.76 20.03 -17.90
N LEU A 263 4.73 19.85 -18.72
CA LEU A 263 3.64 18.88 -18.52
C LEU A 263 4.06 17.43 -18.83
N TYR A 264 5.34 17.22 -19.14
CA TYR A 264 5.92 15.89 -19.26
C TYR A 264 5.76 15.16 -17.92
N ASP A 265 5.28 13.92 -17.95
CA ASP A 265 4.92 13.11 -16.78
C ASP A 265 3.77 13.64 -15.89
N CYS A 266 2.74 14.25 -16.51
CA CYS A 266 1.50 14.62 -15.84
C CYS A 266 0.26 13.91 -16.41
N HIS A 267 -0.74 13.69 -15.54
CA HIS A 267 -2.11 13.29 -15.83
C HIS A 267 -3.04 14.49 -15.64
N TYR A 268 -3.83 14.79 -16.66
CA TYR A 268 -4.83 15.86 -16.66
C TYR A 268 -5.88 15.59 -17.72
N ARG A 269 -7.13 16.04 -17.51
CA ARG A 269 -8.20 15.86 -18.49
C ARG A 269 -8.19 16.97 -19.53
N LEU A 270 -8.27 16.61 -20.80
CA LEU A 270 -8.53 17.59 -21.86
C LEU A 270 -10.00 18.03 -21.80
N LEU A 271 -10.27 19.32 -21.98
CA LEU A 271 -11.64 19.85 -21.93
C LEU A 271 -12.41 19.55 -23.23
N LYS A 272 -11.72 19.61 -24.37
CA LYS A 272 -12.25 19.38 -25.71
C LYS A 272 -11.31 18.42 -26.45
N LEU A 273 -11.87 17.41 -27.10
CA LEU A 273 -11.13 16.50 -27.97
C LEU A 273 -11.49 16.84 -29.42
N ASP A 274 -10.48 17.08 -30.25
CA ASP A 274 -10.73 17.18 -31.68
C ASP A 274 -11.15 15.80 -32.26
N PRO A 275 -11.86 15.78 -33.41
CA PRO A 275 -12.39 14.53 -33.96
C PRO A 275 -11.32 13.47 -34.21
N GLN A 276 -10.10 13.87 -34.59
CA GLN A 276 -9.01 12.94 -34.86
C GLN A 276 -8.51 12.31 -33.55
N THR A 277 -8.27 13.13 -32.51
CA THR A 277 -7.89 12.62 -31.18
C THR A 277 -8.97 11.71 -30.61
N GLN A 278 -10.25 12.03 -30.80
CA GLN A 278 -11.37 11.20 -30.34
C GLN A 278 -11.38 9.83 -31.05
N ALA A 279 -11.16 9.80 -32.37
CA ALA A 279 -11.07 8.56 -33.14
C ALA A 279 -9.88 7.69 -32.71
N ASP A 280 -8.72 8.32 -32.52
CA ASP A 280 -7.50 7.64 -32.06
C ASP A 280 -7.68 7.05 -30.65
N LEU A 281 -8.31 7.78 -29.72
CA LEU A 281 -8.65 7.30 -28.39
C LEU A 281 -9.66 6.14 -28.43
N ALA A 282 -10.66 6.20 -29.31
CA ALA A 282 -11.63 5.12 -29.48
C ALA A 282 -10.98 3.82 -29.99
N LEU A 283 -10.02 3.93 -30.92
CA LEU A 283 -9.22 2.80 -31.39
C LEU A 283 -8.44 2.15 -30.24
N VAL A 284 -7.76 2.97 -29.42
CA VAL A 284 -6.99 2.47 -28.27
C VAL A 284 -7.91 1.82 -27.23
N ARG A 285 -9.10 2.37 -26.98
CA ARG A 285 -10.10 1.76 -26.09
C ARG A 285 -10.55 0.39 -26.60
N LYS A 286 -10.80 0.25 -27.91
CA LYS A 286 -11.18 -1.03 -28.53
C LYS A 286 -10.05 -2.06 -28.42
N LEU A 287 -8.81 -1.66 -28.66
CA LEU A 287 -7.64 -2.52 -28.46
C LEU A 287 -7.52 -2.97 -27.01
N ALA A 288 -7.69 -2.07 -26.04
CA ALA A 288 -7.63 -2.41 -24.62
C ALA A 288 -8.69 -3.45 -24.22
N GLN A 289 -9.91 -3.33 -24.77
CA GLN A 289 -10.98 -4.31 -24.56
C GLN A 289 -10.64 -5.68 -25.15
N GLN A 290 -9.99 -5.71 -26.31
CA GLN A 290 -9.56 -6.96 -26.95
C GLN A 290 -8.40 -7.64 -26.21
N LEU A 291 -7.46 -6.87 -25.67
CA LEU A 291 -6.30 -7.38 -24.94
C LEU A 291 -6.61 -7.76 -23.48
N GLY A 292 -7.68 -7.21 -22.91
CA GLY A 292 -8.00 -7.39 -21.48
C GLY A 292 -7.07 -6.61 -20.54
N HIS A 293 -6.17 -5.78 -21.08
CA HIS A 293 -5.28 -4.90 -20.32
C HIS A 293 -5.04 -3.58 -21.07
N ALA A 294 -4.44 -2.60 -20.39
CA ALA A 294 -4.04 -1.35 -21.01
C ALA A 294 -2.96 -1.61 -22.08
N PRO A 295 -3.11 -1.09 -23.31
CA PRO A 295 -2.17 -1.38 -24.39
C PRO A 295 -0.83 -0.66 -24.17
N GLY A 296 0.24 -1.41 -24.33
CA GLY A 296 1.61 -0.95 -24.34
C GLY A 296 1.95 -0.19 -25.62
N ARG A 297 3.09 0.51 -25.60
CA ARG A 297 3.53 1.38 -26.72
C ARG A 297 3.73 0.66 -28.05
N ARG A 298 4.00 -0.66 -28.01
CA ARG A 298 4.26 -1.49 -29.20
C ARG A 298 3.00 -2.14 -29.76
N GLU A 299 1.90 -2.13 -29.00
CA GLU A 299 0.63 -2.79 -29.35
C GLU A 299 -0.32 -1.84 -30.08
N VAL A 300 0.03 -0.56 -30.15
CA VAL A 300 -0.74 0.49 -30.83
C VAL A 300 0.05 0.98 -32.04
N PRO A 301 -0.59 1.19 -33.20
CA PRO A 301 0.06 1.77 -34.37
C PRO A 301 0.87 3.03 -34.03
N SER A 302 2.10 3.11 -34.52
CA SER A 302 3.04 4.17 -34.18
C SER A 302 2.49 5.57 -34.49
N GLU A 303 1.78 5.73 -35.59
CA GLU A 303 1.14 6.98 -36.00
C GLU A 303 0.06 7.45 -35.02
N VAL A 304 -0.86 6.54 -34.66
CA VAL A 304 -1.91 6.79 -33.65
C VAL A 304 -1.26 7.20 -32.33
N ARG A 305 -0.24 6.47 -31.89
CA ARG A 305 0.50 6.78 -30.67
C ARG A 305 1.15 8.17 -30.74
N MET A 306 1.78 8.55 -31.85
CA MET A 306 2.42 9.86 -32.00
C MET A 306 1.39 11.00 -31.98
N ARG A 307 0.26 10.85 -32.67
CA ARG A 307 -0.84 11.82 -32.63
C ARG A 307 -1.39 11.99 -31.21
N LEU A 308 -1.66 10.90 -30.51
CA LEU A 308 -2.12 10.92 -29.12
C LEU A 308 -1.08 11.51 -28.16
N GLN A 309 0.21 11.22 -28.35
CA GLN A 309 1.27 11.84 -27.56
C GLN A 309 1.31 13.36 -27.77
N ARG A 310 1.11 13.84 -29.00
CA ARG A 310 1.07 15.27 -29.31
C ARG A 310 -0.16 15.95 -28.71
N ALA A 311 -1.33 15.34 -28.86
CA ALA A 311 -2.60 15.90 -28.37
C ALA A 311 -2.70 15.84 -26.83
N CYS A 312 -2.34 14.72 -26.21
CA CYS A 312 -2.46 14.51 -24.77
C CYS A 312 -1.17 14.86 -23.99
N GLY A 313 -0.12 15.35 -24.65
CA GLY A 313 1.20 15.65 -24.06
C GLY A 313 2.06 14.43 -23.74
N SER A 314 1.46 13.26 -23.43
CA SER A 314 2.19 12.00 -23.24
C SER A 314 1.31 10.78 -23.51
N TRP A 315 1.95 9.62 -23.74
CA TRP A 315 1.23 8.35 -23.90
C TRP A 315 0.50 7.95 -22.61
N SER A 316 1.12 8.19 -21.46
CA SER A 316 0.49 7.87 -20.18
C SER A 316 -0.74 8.74 -19.93
N ASN A 317 -0.70 10.02 -20.32
CA ASN A 317 -1.88 10.87 -20.24
C ASN A 317 -2.97 10.49 -21.25
N ALA A 318 -2.61 9.95 -22.42
CA ALA A 318 -3.59 9.39 -23.37
C ALA A 318 -4.34 8.19 -22.77
N LEU A 319 -3.62 7.27 -22.11
CA LEU A 319 -4.24 6.17 -21.36
C LEU A 319 -5.09 6.68 -20.19
N PHE A 320 -4.65 7.76 -19.52
CA PHE A 320 -5.42 8.42 -18.47
C PHE A 320 -6.75 8.99 -18.99
N GLN A 321 -6.80 9.56 -20.20
CA GLN A 321 -8.06 10.01 -20.80
C GLN A 321 -9.08 8.86 -20.90
N LEU A 322 -8.59 7.64 -21.12
CA LEU A 322 -9.45 6.45 -21.26
C LEU A 322 -9.80 5.79 -19.92
N GLY A 323 -9.25 6.25 -18.80
CA GLY A 323 -9.36 5.55 -17.51
C GLY A 323 -8.55 4.24 -17.46
N LEU A 324 -7.66 4.02 -18.44
CA LEU A 324 -6.84 2.81 -18.56
C LEU A 324 -5.50 2.98 -17.84
N GLN A 325 -5.52 3.50 -16.61
CA GLN A 325 -4.31 3.57 -15.82
C GLN A 325 -3.81 2.16 -15.53
N GLU A 326 -2.53 1.89 -15.78
CA GLU A 326 -1.87 0.70 -15.24
C GLU A 326 -2.13 0.71 -13.73
N LYS A 327 -2.88 -0.27 -13.22
CA LYS A 327 -2.76 -0.66 -11.82
C LYS A 327 -1.29 -1.03 -11.68
N ARG A 328 -0.45 -0.09 -11.23
CA ARG A 328 0.92 -0.42 -10.84
C ARG A 328 0.77 -1.51 -9.79
N GLY A 329 1.08 -2.73 -10.19
CA GLY A 329 0.94 -3.90 -9.36
C GLY A 329 1.56 -3.62 -8.01
N ARG A 330 0.88 -4.10 -6.97
CA ARG A 330 1.42 -4.29 -5.62
C ARG A 330 2.93 -4.45 -5.71
N PHE A 331 3.64 -3.52 -5.07
CA PHE A 331 5.09 -3.55 -4.92
C PHE A 331 5.60 -4.99 -4.89
N ARG A 332 6.45 -5.37 -5.86
CA ARG A 332 7.28 -6.56 -5.70
C ARG A 332 8.18 -6.30 -4.49
N GLN A 333 7.70 -6.68 -3.31
CA GLN A 333 8.53 -6.89 -2.14
C GLN A 333 9.51 -8.01 -2.53
N ARG A 334 10.75 -7.62 -2.81
CA ARG A 334 11.88 -8.55 -2.75
C ARG A 334 12.36 -8.63 -1.30
#